data_AF-R9MXQ4-F1
#
_entry.id   AF-R9MXQ4-F1
#
_cell.length_a   1.000
_cell.length_b   1.000
_cell.length_c   1.000
_cell.angle_alpha   90.00
_cell.angle_beta   90.00
_cell.angle_gamma   90.00
#
_symmetry.space_group_name_H-M   'P 1'
#
loop_
_entity.id
_entity.type
_entity.pdbx_description
1 polymer ?
#
loop_
_entity_poly.entity_id
_entity_poly.type
_entity_poly.pdbx_seq_one_letter_code
_entity_poly.pdbx_strand_id
1 'polypeptide(L)'
;MTGKRILCIILICMGALLLSGCNSIYQALSDGTEKILDVASDIVGDTPQNTALDIMDALNEIGGNTVLTSEFSLQGERTTGIDNYVGTYSAEYEDFSKTEYLFGGVDVEREQGNELTVECVLKVDSGTAKVFWISGSENPVSLIETDGTYKETITLSSGSNYIGIECEDFTGSMELNIE
;
A
#
# COMPACT_ATOMS: atom_id res chain seq x y z
N MET A 1 13.85 26.81 29.78
CA MET A 1 15.15 27.02 29.09
C MET A 1 15.51 25.81 28.23
N THR A 2 14.65 25.43 27.29
CA THR A 2 14.75 24.10 26.64
C THR A 2 14.56 24.15 25.12
N GLY A 3 13.67 25.01 24.61
CA GLY A 3 13.41 25.14 23.15
C GLY A 3 14.58 25.71 22.34
N LYS A 4 15.37 26.63 22.92
CA LYS A 4 16.50 27.26 22.20
C LYS A 4 17.67 26.31 21.93
N ARG A 5 17.79 25.20 22.66
CA ARG A 5 18.87 24.22 22.48
C ARG A 5 18.56 23.18 21.40
N ILE A 6 17.28 22.86 21.22
CA ILE A 6 16.81 21.89 20.20
C ILE A 6 16.85 22.53 18.80
N LEU A 7 16.42 23.80 18.68
CA LEU A 7 16.51 24.54 17.41
C LEU A 7 17.96 24.67 16.90
N CYS A 8 18.92 24.82 17.82
CA CYS A 8 20.35 24.88 17.46
C CYS A 8 20.89 23.53 16.96
N ILE A 9 20.42 22.39 17.48
CA ILE A 9 20.89 21.07 17.03
C ILE A 9 20.40 20.79 15.60
N ILE A 10 19.15 21.17 15.31
CA ILE A 10 18.55 21.05 13.97
C ILE A 10 19.27 21.96 12.95
N LEU A 11 19.59 23.19 13.33
CA LEU A 11 20.36 24.13 12.48
C LEU A 11 21.81 23.67 12.26
N ILE A 12 22.45 23.03 13.25
CA ILE A 12 23.82 22.51 13.13
C ILE A 12 23.86 21.27 12.21
N CYS A 13 22.86 20.40 12.27
CA CYS A 13 22.72 19.25 11.36
C CYS A 13 22.44 19.70 9.91
N MET A 14 21.62 20.74 9.71
CA MET A 14 21.41 21.35 8.39
C MET A 14 22.65 22.07 7.85
N GLY A 15 23.47 22.68 8.72
CA GLY A 15 24.72 23.33 8.32
C GLY A 15 25.82 22.37 7.86
N ALA A 16 25.86 21.14 8.40
CA ALA A 16 26.87 20.13 8.04
C ALA A 16 26.59 19.45 6.68
N LEU A 17 25.34 19.49 6.21
CA LEU A 17 24.93 18.96 4.90
C LEU A 17 25.17 19.95 3.73
N LEU A 18 25.59 21.19 4.01
CA LEU A 18 25.88 22.21 3.01
C LEU A 18 27.20 22.02 2.24
N LEU A 19 27.98 20.97 2.53
CA LEU A 19 29.31 20.76 1.94
C LEU A 19 29.38 19.68 0.85
N SER A 20 28.28 19.02 0.52
CA SER A 20 28.23 18.11 -0.64
C SER A 20 27.08 18.53 -1.55
N GLY A 21 27.36 19.51 -2.42
CA GLY A 21 26.38 20.09 -3.34
C GLY A 21 25.65 19.05 -4.18
N CYS A 22 24.35 18.88 -3.92
CA CYS A 22 23.40 18.21 -4.80
C CYS A 22 22.27 19.19 -5.14
N ASN A 23 22.46 19.91 -6.25
CA ASN A 23 21.60 21.02 -6.69
C ASN A 23 20.33 20.56 -7.46
N SER A 24 20.11 19.25 -7.63
CA SER A 24 18.95 18.69 -8.36
C SER A 24 17.76 18.35 -7.46
N ILE A 25 18.00 18.07 -6.18
CA ILE A 25 16.96 17.69 -5.22
C ILE A 25 16.20 18.92 -4.73
N TYR A 26 16.88 20.07 -4.59
CA TYR A 26 16.27 21.32 -4.14
C TYR A 26 15.22 21.90 -5.10
N GLN A 27 15.38 21.73 -6.41
CA GLN A 27 14.38 22.23 -7.38
C GLN A 27 13.14 21.33 -7.45
N ALA A 28 13.31 20.01 -7.38
CA ALA A 28 12.19 19.07 -7.27
C ALA A 28 11.40 19.26 -5.96
N LEU A 29 12.07 19.66 -4.88
CA LEU A 29 11.44 19.94 -3.59
C LEU A 29 10.77 21.33 -3.57
N SER A 30 11.34 22.35 -4.21
CA SER A 30 10.78 23.72 -4.19
C SER A 30 9.42 23.83 -4.88
N ASP A 31 9.16 23.08 -5.95
CA ASP A 31 7.89 23.17 -6.69
C ASP A 31 6.77 22.31 -6.07
N GLY A 32 7.10 21.35 -5.20
CA GLY A 32 6.15 20.39 -4.62
C GLY A 32 5.75 20.59 -3.15
N THR A 33 6.41 21.48 -2.39
CA THR A 33 6.41 21.38 -0.91
C THR A 33 5.38 22.25 -0.17
N GLU A 34 4.83 23.32 -0.76
CA GLU A 34 3.97 24.22 0.04
C GLU A 34 2.64 23.59 0.47
N LYS A 35 2.06 22.67 -0.31
CA LYS A 35 0.83 21.95 0.08
C LYS A 35 1.09 20.81 1.06
N ILE A 36 2.25 20.17 0.97
CA ILE A 36 2.61 19.01 1.80
C ILE A 36 2.93 19.46 3.23
N LEU A 37 3.54 20.64 3.38
CA LEU A 37 3.91 21.17 4.69
C LEU A 37 2.70 21.65 5.51
N ASP A 38 1.65 22.15 4.85
CA ASP A 38 0.39 22.57 5.50
C ASP A 38 -0.37 21.36 6.06
N VAL A 39 -0.47 20.29 5.25
CA VAL A 39 -1.05 18.99 5.67
C VAL A 39 -0.24 18.36 6.82
N ALA A 40 1.09 18.39 6.73
CA ALA A 40 1.95 17.86 7.79
C ALA A 40 1.85 18.69 9.08
N SER A 41 1.64 20.00 9.00
CA SER A 41 1.53 20.88 10.17
C SER A 41 0.26 20.65 10.97
N ASP A 42 -0.87 20.35 10.33
CA ASP A 42 -2.13 20.05 11.02
C ASP A 42 -2.10 18.70 11.77
N ILE A 43 -1.24 17.77 11.35
CA ILE A 43 -1.13 16.41 11.91
C ILE A 43 -0.17 16.35 13.11
N VAL A 44 0.83 17.23 13.20
CA VAL A 44 1.94 17.17 14.18
C VAL A 44 1.54 17.67 15.59
N GLY A 45 0.24 17.72 15.90
CA GLY A 45 -0.29 18.24 17.16
C GLY A 45 0.06 17.46 18.43
N ASP A 46 0.14 16.12 18.41
CA ASP A 46 0.66 15.31 19.54
C ASP A 46 0.72 13.80 19.21
N THR A 47 1.92 13.18 19.27
CA THR A 47 2.20 11.70 19.38
C THR A 47 1.83 10.79 18.17
N PRO A 48 2.16 9.46 18.14
CA PRO A 48 3.39 8.65 18.31
C PRO A 48 3.85 8.03 16.95
N GLN A 49 4.70 6.97 16.94
CA GLN A 49 5.31 6.29 15.77
C GLN A 49 4.37 5.91 14.58
N ASN A 50 3.04 5.97 14.77
CA ASN A 50 1.99 5.84 13.75
C ASN A 50 2.00 6.95 12.70
N THR A 51 2.48 8.15 13.05
CA THR A 51 2.42 9.34 12.18
C THR A 51 3.22 9.17 10.89
N ALA A 52 4.31 8.37 10.90
CA ALA A 52 5.12 8.16 9.69
C ALA A 52 4.38 7.30 8.65
N LEU A 53 3.57 6.35 9.10
CA LEU A 53 2.76 5.49 8.25
C LEU A 53 1.57 6.28 7.68
N ASP A 54 0.87 7.01 8.54
CA ASP A 54 -0.24 7.90 8.14
C ASP A 54 0.22 8.95 7.10
N ILE A 55 1.43 9.50 7.27
CA ILE A 55 2.04 10.45 6.31
C ILE A 55 2.36 9.75 4.98
N MET A 56 2.89 8.53 5.00
CA MET A 56 3.18 7.79 3.77
C MET A 56 1.91 7.41 3.02
N ASP A 57 0.87 6.97 3.72
CA ASP A 57 -0.43 6.64 3.14
C ASP A 57 -1.09 7.89 2.52
N ALA A 58 -1.04 9.05 3.20
CA ALA A 58 -1.52 10.33 2.66
C ALA A 58 -0.71 10.80 1.44
N LEU A 59 0.61 10.61 1.43
CA LEU A 59 1.46 10.93 0.28
C LEU A 59 1.16 10.02 -0.93
N ASN A 60 0.80 8.76 -0.69
CA ASN A 60 0.39 7.81 -1.73
C ASN A 60 -0.97 8.19 -2.34
N GLU A 61 -1.93 8.60 -1.51
CA GLU A 61 -3.25 9.08 -1.95
C GLU A 61 -3.13 10.33 -2.84
N ILE A 62 -2.22 11.25 -2.51
CA ILE A 62 -1.96 12.48 -3.29
C ILE A 62 -1.20 12.19 -4.60
N GLY A 63 -0.41 11.10 -4.65
CA GLY A 63 0.42 10.72 -5.80
C GLY A 63 -0.31 9.94 -6.90
N GLY A 64 -1.56 9.51 -6.69
CA GLY A 64 -2.38 8.83 -7.71
C GLY A 64 -1.88 7.43 -8.10
N ASN A 65 -0.93 6.86 -7.36
CA ASN A 65 -0.48 5.48 -7.51
C ASN A 65 -1.12 4.70 -6.37
N THR A 66 -2.05 3.76 -6.66
CA THR A 66 -2.51 2.83 -5.61
C THR A 66 -1.30 1.99 -5.21
N VAL A 67 -0.70 2.33 -4.06
CA VAL A 67 0.43 1.59 -3.53
C VAL A 67 -0.15 0.38 -2.81
N LEU A 68 0.49 -0.77 -3.01
CA LEU A 68 0.15 -1.97 -2.26
C LEU A 68 0.15 -1.65 -0.76
N THR A 69 -0.77 -2.28 -0.01
CA THR A 69 -0.79 -2.13 1.45
C THR A 69 0.59 -2.50 1.99
N SER A 70 1.14 -1.62 2.83
CA SER A 70 2.50 -1.79 3.35
C SER A 70 2.58 -3.05 4.21
N GLU A 71 3.74 -3.71 4.24
CA GLU A 71 3.94 -4.92 5.06
C GLU A 71 3.61 -4.69 6.54
N PHE A 72 3.80 -3.47 7.06
CA PHE A 72 3.48 -3.13 8.44
C PHE A 72 1.99 -2.86 8.69
N SER A 73 1.23 -2.61 7.62
CA SER A 73 -0.21 -2.34 7.66
C SER A 73 -1.04 -3.59 7.33
N LEU A 74 -0.41 -4.63 6.78
CA LEU A 74 -1.08 -5.87 6.44
C LEU A 74 -1.51 -6.61 7.72
N GLN A 75 -2.70 -7.21 7.66
CA GLN A 75 -3.16 -8.14 8.69
C GLN A 75 -2.41 -9.48 8.62
N GLY A 76 -2.05 -9.91 7.41
CA GLY A 76 -1.38 -11.17 7.13
C GLY A 76 0.07 -11.04 6.68
N GLU A 77 0.66 -12.19 6.33
CA GLU A 77 2.00 -12.29 5.78
C GLU A 77 1.95 -12.37 4.25
N ARG A 78 2.62 -11.44 3.56
CA ARG A 78 2.84 -11.47 2.12
C ARG A 78 4.25 -11.97 1.79
N THR A 79 4.35 -12.89 0.84
CA THR A 79 5.62 -13.29 0.22
C THR A 79 5.57 -12.96 -1.26
N THR A 80 6.39 -12.01 -1.70
CA THR A 80 6.53 -11.64 -3.11
C THR A 80 7.28 -12.72 -3.89
N GLY A 81 6.80 -13.03 -5.10
CA GLY A 81 7.46 -13.90 -6.06
C GLY A 81 8.51 -13.16 -6.91
N ILE A 82 8.52 -13.46 -8.20
CA ILE A 82 9.47 -12.87 -9.16
C ILE A 82 9.20 -11.38 -9.42
N ASP A 83 7.96 -10.93 -9.20
CA ASP A 83 7.54 -9.53 -9.24
C ASP A 83 6.34 -9.28 -8.31
N ASN A 84 5.81 -8.06 -8.33
CA ASN A 84 4.72 -7.62 -7.45
C ASN A 84 3.34 -8.20 -7.79
N TYR A 85 3.20 -8.98 -8.87
CA TYR A 85 1.95 -9.61 -9.27
C TYR A 85 1.83 -11.07 -8.83
N VAL A 86 2.96 -11.70 -8.49
CA VAL A 86 3.08 -13.13 -8.15
C VAL A 86 3.50 -13.27 -6.70
N GLY A 87 3.01 -14.31 -6.02
CA GLY A 87 3.39 -14.59 -4.65
C GLY A 87 2.26 -15.22 -3.84
N THR A 88 2.47 -15.26 -2.52
CA THR A 88 1.48 -15.79 -1.57
C THR A 88 1.11 -14.77 -0.52
N TYR A 89 -0.12 -14.85 -0.04
CA TYR A 89 -0.59 -14.10 1.12
C TYR A 89 -1.45 -15.00 2.01
N SER A 90 -1.26 -14.91 3.32
CA SER A 90 -2.06 -15.64 4.31
C SER A 90 -2.38 -14.75 5.49
N ALA A 91 -3.66 -14.71 5.89
CA ALA A 91 -4.14 -13.88 6.98
C ALA A 91 -5.25 -14.55 7.79
N GLU A 92 -5.24 -14.27 9.08
CA GLU A 92 -6.34 -14.50 10.01
C GLU A 92 -6.88 -13.13 10.45
N TYR A 93 -8.18 -12.92 10.27
CA TYR A 93 -8.88 -11.66 10.53
C TYR A 93 -9.74 -11.76 11.77
N GLU A 94 -9.73 -10.72 12.61
CA GLU A 94 -10.58 -10.57 13.78
C GLU A 94 -11.15 -9.14 13.78
N ASP A 95 -12.47 -9.01 13.63
CA ASP A 95 -13.20 -7.73 13.61
C ASP A 95 -12.58 -6.67 12.66
N PHE A 96 -12.23 -7.09 11.43
CA PHE A 96 -11.49 -6.27 10.48
C PHE A 96 -12.40 -5.58 9.46
N SER A 97 -12.27 -4.25 9.31
CA SER A 97 -13.15 -3.43 8.47
C SER A 97 -12.37 -2.46 7.55
N LYS A 98 -11.28 -2.94 6.96
CA LYS A 98 -10.45 -2.16 6.01
C LYS A 98 -10.31 -2.89 4.67
N THR A 99 -9.69 -2.20 3.71
CA THR A 99 -9.26 -2.75 2.43
C THR A 99 -7.75 -2.97 2.43
N GLU A 100 -7.29 -4.11 1.91
CA GLU A 100 -5.88 -4.38 1.66
C GLU A 100 -5.63 -4.62 0.16
N TYR A 101 -4.62 -3.96 -0.40
CA TYR A 101 -4.12 -4.18 -1.76
C TYR A 101 -2.87 -5.06 -1.68
N LEU A 102 -2.98 -6.29 -2.17
CA LEU A 102 -2.04 -7.37 -1.88
C LEU A 102 -0.99 -7.54 -2.98
N PHE A 103 -1.40 -7.55 -4.23
CA PHE A 103 -0.53 -7.73 -5.39
C PHE A 103 -0.94 -6.78 -6.49
N GLY A 104 0.02 -6.29 -7.29
CA GLY A 104 -0.30 -5.35 -8.34
C GLY A 104 0.76 -4.30 -8.67
N GLY A 105 0.39 -3.43 -9.61
CA GLY A 105 1.22 -2.36 -10.13
C GLY A 105 0.60 -1.67 -11.34
N VAL A 106 1.33 -0.70 -11.89
CA VAL A 106 0.91 0.10 -13.07
C VAL A 106 1.64 -0.29 -14.36
N ASP A 107 2.80 -0.94 -14.23
CA ASP A 107 3.61 -1.41 -15.36
C ASP A 107 3.33 -2.88 -15.62
N VAL A 108 2.85 -3.18 -16.83
CA VAL A 108 2.47 -4.55 -17.26
C VAL A 108 3.46 -5.11 -18.29
N GLU A 109 4.59 -4.45 -18.52
CA GLU A 109 5.70 -5.05 -19.28
C GLU A 109 6.37 -6.15 -18.44
N ARG A 110 5.78 -7.35 -18.46
CA ARG A 110 6.27 -8.54 -17.76
C ARG A 110 6.99 -9.48 -18.69
N GLU A 111 8.20 -9.89 -18.32
CA GLU A 111 8.98 -10.88 -19.09
C GLU A 111 8.29 -12.26 -19.13
N GLN A 112 7.50 -12.60 -18.10
CA GLN A 112 6.79 -13.88 -18.00
C GLN A 112 5.41 -13.88 -18.68
N GLY A 113 5.02 -12.77 -19.31
CA GLY A 113 3.70 -12.59 -19.88
C GLY A 113 2.66 -12.07 -18.88
N ASN A 114 1.44 -11.87 -19.39
CA ASN A 114 0.38 -11.16 -18.68
C ASN A 114 -0.68 -12.09 -18.09
N GLU A 115 -0.57 -13.40 -18.29
CA GLU A 115 -1.47 -14.36 -17.68
C GLU A 115 -1.00 -14.71 -16.27
N LEU A 116 -1.93 -14.73 -15.31
CA LEU A 116 -1.69 -15.11 -13.92
C LEU A 116 -2.74 -16.14 -13.50
N THR A 117 -2.31 -17.20 -12.83
CA THR A 117 -3.23 -18.14 -12.18
C THR A 117 -3.45 -17.69 -10.75
N VAL A 118 -4.70 -17.37 -10.40
CA VAL A 118 -5.09 -16.91 -9.07
C VAL A 118 -5.85 -18.03 -8.37
N GLU A 119 -5.33 -18.49 -7.24
CA GLU A 119 -6.01 -19.42 -6.34
C GLU A 119 -6.21 -18.75 -4.98
N CYS A 120 -7.47 -18.66 -4.53
CA CYS A 120 -7.83 -18.05 -3.27
C CYS A 120 -8.74 -18.98 -2.48
N VAL A 121 -8.41 -19.24 -1.22
CA VAL A 121 -9.29 -19.91 -0.25
C VAL A 121 -9.75 -18.85 0.74
N LEU A 122 -11.06 -18.67 0.86
CA LEU A 122 -11.69 -17.76 1.81
C LEU A 122 -12.54 -18.56 2.79
N LYS A 123 -12.39 -18.25 4.08
CA LYS A 123 -13.25 -18.75 5.17
C LYS A 123 -13.85 -17.56 5.92
N VAL A 124 -15.16 -17.60 6.14
CA VAL A 124 -15.97 -16.53 6.71
C VAL A 124 -16.67 -17.08 7.96
N ASP A 125 -16.22 -16.64 9.13
CA ASP A 125 -16.89 -16.96 10.39
C ASP A 125 -18.00 -15.95 10.69
N SER A 126 -17.74 -14.65 10.45
CA SER A 126 -18.72 -13.56 10.54
C SER A 126 -18.30 -12.31 9.74
N GLY A 127 -19.24 -11.39 9.53
CA GLY A 127 -19.00 -10.17 8.74
C GLY A 127 -19.03 -10.43 7.25
N THR A 128 -18.39 -9.56 6.47
CA THR A 128 -18.26 -9.72 5.01
C THR A 128 -16.84 -9.48 4.54
N ALA A 129 -16.43 -10.24 3.52
CA ALA A 129 -15.15 -10.08 2.84
C ALA A 129 -15.37 -10.25 1.34
N LYS A 130 -14.71 -9.43 0.53
CA LYS A 130 -14.73 -9.50 -0.93
C LYS A 130 -13.31 -9.43 -1.45
N VAL A 131 -12.84 -10.52 -2.03
CA VAL A 131 -11.59 -10.56 -2.77
C VAL A 131 -11.87 -10.05 -4.18
N PHE A 132 -11.13 -9.03 -4.61
CA PHE A 132 -11.37 -8.33 -5.86
C PHE A 132 -10.12 -8.25 -6.72
N TRP A 133 -10.33 -8.02 -8.02
CA TRP A 133 -9.32 -7.70 -9.00
C TRP A 133 -9.70 -6.44 -9.78
N ILE A 134 -8.75 -5.53 -9.98
CA ILE A 134 -8.85 -4.35 -10.83
C ILE A 134 -7.92 -4.56 -12.01
N SER A 135 -8.41 -4.28 -13.23
CA SER A 135 -7.64 -4.35 -14.47
C SER A 135 -7.75 -3.06 -15.26
N GLY A 136 -6.64 -2.35 -15.44
CA GLY A 136 -6.57 -1.09 -16.16
C GLY A 136 -7.41 0.02 -15.53
N SER A 137 -8.44 0.48 -16.25
CA SER A 137 -9.37 1.54 -15.82
C SER A 137 -10.78 1.02 -15.52
N GLU A 138 -10.92 -0.30 -15.41
CA GLU A 138 -12.20 -0.96 -15.16
C GLU A 138 -12.57 -0.94 -13.68
N ASN A 139 -13.85 -1.13 -13.39
CA ASN A 139 -14.33 -1.28 -12.02
C ASN A 139 -13.80 -2.59 -11.42
N PRO A 140 -13.61 -2.68 -10.09
CA PRO A 140 -13.22 -3.91 -9.43
C PRO A 140 -14.18 -5.07 -9.76
N VAL A 141 -13.61 -6.20 -10.19
CA VAL A 141 -14.30 -7.47 -10.39
C VAL A 141 -14.18 -8.30 -9.12
N SER A 142 -15.28 -8.89 -8.68
CA SER A 142 -15.28 -9.79 -7.53
C SER A 142 -14.78 -11.18 -7.94
N LEU A 143 -13.82 -11.71 -7.18
CA LEU A 143 -13.28 -13.06 -7.36
C LEU A 143 -14.01 -14.06 -6.45
N ILE A 144 -14.14 -13.73 -5.16
CA ILE A 144 -14.85 -14.54 -4.16
C ILE A 144 -15.34 -13.67 -2.99
N GLU A 145 -16.55 -13.93 -2.50
CA GLU A 145 -17.20 -13.17 -1.40
C GLU A 145 -17.75 -14.05 -0.27
N THR A 146 -17.68 -15.37 -0.45
CA THR A 146 -18.23 -16.34 0.50
C THR A 146 -17.23 -17.46 0.73
N ASP A 147 -17.44 -18.24 1.79
CA ASP A 147 -16.70 -19.47 2.05
C ASP A 147 -16.48 -20.32 0.79
N GLY A 148 -15.21 -20.64 0.51
CA GLY A 148 -14.88 -21.53 -0.59
C GLY A 148 -13.50 -21.30 -1.19
N THR A 149 -13.36 -21.77 -2.42
CA THR A 149 -12.12 -21.67 -3.20
C THR A 149 -12.44 -21.10 -4.57
N TYR A 150 -11.71 -20.05 -4.93
CA TYR A 150 -11.64 -19.50 -6.28
C TYR A 150 -10.34 -19.97 -6.94
N LYS A 151 -10.42 -20.40 -8.21
CA LYS A 151 -9.24 -20.76 -8.99
C LYS A 151 -9.47 -20.52 -10.46
N GLU A 152 -8.89 -19.46 -11.01
CA GLU A 152 -9.01 -19.10 -12.42
C GLU A 152 -7.75 -18.39 -12.91
N THR A 153 -7.60 -18.31 -14.24
CA THR A 153 -6.55 -17.51 -14.88
C THR A 153 -7.10 -16.13 -15.24
N ILE A 154 -6.37 -15.07 -14.88
CA ILE A 154 -6.66 -13.69 -15.28
C ILE A 154 -5.60 -13.19 -16.26
N THR A 155 -5.93 -12.17 -17.05
CA THR A 155 -5.00 -11.51 -17.98
C THR A 155 -4.85 -10.04 -17.61
N LEU A 156 -3.64 -9.64 -17.26
CA LEU A 156 -3.29 -8.25 -16.98
C LEU A 156 -3.47 -7.39 -18.24
N SER A 157 -4.25 -6.31 -18.11
CA SER A 157 -4.42 -5.32 -19.17
C SER A 157 -3.46 -4.16 -18.99
N SER A 158 -3.32 -3.27 -19.98
CA SER A 158 -2.49 -2.07 -19.83
C SER A 158 -3.00 -1.16 -18.70
N GLY A 159 -2.10 -0.68 -17.85
CA GLY A 159 -2.40 0.23 -16.75
C GLY A 159 -2.41 -0.45 -15.38
N SER A 160 -3.18 0.12 -14.45
CA SER A 160 -3.28 -0.31 -13.06
C SER A 160 -3.90 -1.71 -12.93
N ASN A 161 -3.17 -2.66 -12.36
CA ASN A 161 -3.70 -3.98 -12.06
C ASN A 161 -3.47 -4.32 -10.59
N TYR A 162 -4.52 -4.66 -9.86
CA TYR A 162 -4.44 -4.90 -8.41
C TYR A 162 -5.37 -6.02 -7.97
N ILE A 163 -4.88 -6.89 -7.10
CA ILE A 163 -5.67 -7.85 -6.34
C ILE A 163 -5.67 -7.43 -4.88
N GLY A 164 -6.84 -7.46 -4.25
CA GLY A 164 -7.02 -7.06 -2.87
C GLY A 164 -8.23 -7.70 -2.21
N ILE A 165 -8.42 -7.38 -0.95
CA ILE A 165 -9.58 -7.80 -0.15
C ILE A 165 -10.21 -6.56 0.50
N GLU A 166 -11.52 -6.46 0.46
CA GLU A 166 -12.32 -5.45 1.16
C GLU A 166 -13.19 -6.13 2.21
N CYS A 167 -13.12 -5.67 3.46
CA CYS A 167 -13.79 -6.29 4.60
C CYS A 167 -14.71 -5.31 5.35
N GLU A 168 -15.79 -5.83 5.93
CA GLU A 168 -16.67 -5.13 6.87
C GLU A 168 -17.00 -6.06 8.04
N ASP A 169 -16.50 -5.71 9.23
CA ASP A 169 -16.61 -6.43 10.51
C ASP A 169 -16.23 -7.92 10.37
N PHE A 170 -15.22 -8.17 9.54
CA PHE A 170 -14.86 -9.51 9.09
C PHE A 170 -14.06 -10.28 10.14
N THR A 171 -14.49 -11.52 10.39
CA THR A 171 -13.72 -12.52 11.14
C THR A 171 -13.69 -13.80 10.31
N GLY A 172 -12.50 -14.35 10.10
CA GLY A 172 -12.26 -15.49 9.23
C GLY A 172 -10.83 -15.52 8.73
N SER A 173 -10.57 -16.23 7.63
CA SER A 173 -9.22 -16.35 7.08
C SER A 173 -9.16 -16.40 5.57
N MET A 174 -8.00 -16.03 5.04
CA MET A 174 -7.72 -16.06 3.61
C MET A 174 -6.33 -16.62 3.34
N GLU A 175 -6.25 -17.49 2.32
CA GLU A 175 -5.00 -17.89 1.69
C GLU A 175 -5.09 -17.57 0.19
N LEU A 176 -4.11 -16.83 -0.32
CA LEU A 176 -4.02 -16.41 -1.72
C LEU A 176 -2.68 -16.85 -2.30
N ASN A 177 -2.71 -17.49 -3.47
CA ASN A 177 -1.54 -17.86 -4.27
C ASN A 177 -1.73 -17.35 -5.70
N ILE A 178 -0.72 -16.66 -6.23
CA ILE A 178 -0.72 -16.17 -7.60
C ILE A 178 0.56 -16.64 -8.28
N GLU A 179 0.41 -17.29 -9.44
CA GLU A 179 1.49 -17.85 -10.29
C GLU A 179 1.50 -17.27 -11.70
#